data_AF-G8ZX24-F1
#
_entry.id   AF-G8ZX24-F1
#
_cell.length_a   1.000
_cell.length_b   1.000
_cell.length_c   1.000
_cell.angle_alpha   90.00
_cell.angle_beta   90.00
_cell.angle_gamma   90.00
#
_symmetry.space_group_name_H-M   'P 1'
#
loop_
_entity.id
_entity.type
_entity.pdbx_description
1 polymer ?
#
loop_
_entity_poly.entity_id
_entity_poly.type
_entity_poly.pdbx_seq_one_letter_code
_entity_poly.pdbx_strand_id
1 'polypeptide(L)'
;MYSSDEEELNLELPTVNEVNRDLFTGEVDKLNNNVDAFDVDEFLLRNNCNFIPLDSLIGDLSKLSNDMVHILLEKVTSKYNDYLNFCEPYLDGNSDGVLELKESMTHLSRFIKQLEQLTKNDLSKTQEVISDTVDYLRKLDEMSYQLRNHLRIPEMITLAKQYSKKLHAMSGTDPLEEQLCTELTDQLFTLLQRIRSQLDDLSSMDSTYVHHLRNEYHGLLQESQISLKILTGRCLEDKENYEQLSKVLISIL
;
A
#
# COMPACT_ATOMS: atom_id res chain seq x y z
N MET A 1 38.90 -42.06 -16.02
CA MET A 1 37.87 -43.12 -16.05
C MET A 1 36.66 -42.55 -15.33
N TYR A 2 35.74 -41.97 -16.09
CA TYR A 2 34.49 -41.46 -15.57
C TYR A 2 33.59 -42.66 -15.32
N SER A 3 33.20 -42.92 -14.07
CA SER A 3 32.06 -43.79 -13.77
C SER A 3 30.86 -42.88 -13.59
N SER A 4 29.94 -42.98 -14.53
CA SER A 4 28.62 -42.36 -14.49
C SER A 4 27.77 -43.12 -13.47
N ASP A 5 27.44 -42.46 -12.36
CA ASP A 5 26.27 -42.83 -11.57
C ASP A 5 25.06 -42.14 -12.21
N GLU A 6 24.52 -42.77 -13.26
CA GLU A 6 23.14 -42.51 -13.72
C GLU A 6 22.28 -43.62 -13.12
N GLU A 7 21.66 -43.34 -11.99
CA GLU A 7 20.55 -44.14 -11.47
C GLU A 7 19.42 -44.08 -12.51
N GLU A 8 19.21 -45.18 -13.24
CA GLU A 8 18.05 -45.40 -14.12
C GLU A 8 16.76 -45.27 -13.28
N LEU A 9 16.14 -44.10 -13.35
CA LEU A 9 14.76 -43.86 -12.92
C LEU A 9 13.83 -44.71 -13.82
N ASN A 10 13.54 -45.93 -13.38
CA ASN A 10 12.43 -46.72 -13.92
C ASN A 10 11.10 -46.01 -13.59
N LEU A 11 10.69 -45.06 -14.43
CA LEU A 11 9.31 -44.58 -14.47
C LEU A 11 8.48 -45.64 -15.19
N GLU A 12 7.80 -46.51 -14.42
CA GLU A 12 6.67 -47.26 -14.96
C GLU A 12 5.61 -46.26 -15.41
N LEU A 13 5.40 -46.19 -16.73
CA LEU A 13 4.33 -45.37 -17.31
C LEU A 13 2.97 -45.94 -16.86
N PRO A 14 2.03 -45.10 -16.42
CA PRO A 14 0.72 -45.56 -15.98
C PRO A 14 0.03 -46.33 -17.11
N THR A 15 -0.40 -47.55 -16.82
CA THR A 15 -1.25 -48.34 -17.72
C THR A 15 -2.62 -47.68 -17.81
N VAL A 16 -2.97 -47.21 -19.01
CA VAL A 16 -4.23 -46.52 -19.30
C VAL A 16 -5.35 -47.54 -19.46
N ASN A 17 -6.42 -47.41 -18.68
CA ASN A 17 -7.67 -48.13 -18.90
C ASN A 17 -8.60 -47.25 -19.75
N GLU A 18 -9.10 -47.77 -20.88
CA GLU A 18 -10.12 -47.06 -21.67
C GLU A 18 -11.41 -46.92 -20.86
N VAL A 19 -11.90 -45.68 -20.71
CA VAL A 19 -13.17 -45.41 -20.02
C VAL A 19 -14.32 -45.91 -20.89
N ASN A 20 -14.85 -47.08 -20.55
CA ASN A 20 -16.02 -47.67 -21.18
C ASN A 20 -17.22 -47.68 -20.22
N ARG A 21 -18.43 -47.92 -20.76
CA ARG A 21 -19.68 -47.94 -19.99
C ARG A 21 -19.64 -48.98 -18.86
N ASP A 22 -18.93 -50.08 -19.06
CA ASP A 22 -18.84 -51.18 -18.10
C ASP A 22 -18.00 -50.79 -16.86
N LEU A 23 -16.96 -49.96 -17.05
CA LEU A 23 -16.14 -49.39 -15.98
C LEU A 23 -16.94 -48.41 -15.11
N PHE A 24 -17.81 -47.62 -15.75
CA PHE A 24 -18.68 -46.66 -15.08
C PHE A 24 -19.74 -47.38 -14.23
N THR A 25 -20.38 -48.42 -14.78
CA THR A 25 -21.32 -49.25 -14.02
C THR A 25 -20.65 -49.97 -12.85
N GLY A 26 -19.40 -50.44 -13.01
CA GLY A 26 -18.68 -51.12 -11.93
C GLY A 26 -18.32 -50.21 -10.74
N GLU A 27 -18.06 -48.92 -10.95
CA GLU A 27 -17.83 -47.95 -9.87
C GLU A 27 -19.14 -47.51 -9.19
N VAL A 28 -20.21 -47.31 -9.98
CA VAL A 28 -21.54 -47.00 -9.43
C VAL A 28 -22.08 -48.16 -8.60
N ASP A 29 -21.81 -49.41 -8.99
CA ASP A 29 -22.15 -50.61 -8.22
C ASP A 29 -21.38 -50.68 -6.88
N LYS A 30 -20.11 -50.29 -6.85
CA LYS A 30 -19.31 -50.20 -5.59
C LYS A 30 -19.84 -49.15 -4.63
N LEU A 31 -20.48 -48.10 -5.14
CA LEU A 31 -21.11 -47.03 -4.38
C LEU A 31 -22.56 -47.35 -3.96
N ASN A 32 -23.02 -48.61 -4.12
CA ASN A 32 -24.36 -49.08 -3.75
C ASN A 32 -25.48 -48.19 -4.32
N ASN A 33 -25.38 -47.77 -5.59
CA ASN A 33 -26.37 -46.92 -6.27
C ASN A 33 -26.63 -45.55 -5.62
N ASN A 34 -25.70 -45.05 -4.81
CA ASN A 34 -25.81 -43.71 -4.23
C ASN A 34 -25.28 -42.66 -5.23
N VAL A 35 -26.11 -42.32 -6.22
CA VAL A 35 -25.76 -41.45 -7.37
C VAL A 35 -25.28 -40.07 -6.91
N ASP A 36 -25.80 -39.55 -5.79
CA ASP A 36 -25.43 -38.25 -5.25
C ASP A 36 -24.00 -38.19 -4.67
N ALA A 37 -23.36 -39.35 -4.43
CA ALA A 37 -21.99 -39.44 -3.91
C ALA A 37 -20.97 -39.79 -5.02
N PHE A 38 -21.41 -39.95 -6.27
CA PHE A 38 -20.51 -40.24 -7.38
C PHE A 38 -19.90 -38.93 -7.90
N ASP A 39 -18.64 -38.69 -7.54
CA ASP A 39 -17.87 -37.56 -8.08
C ASP A 39 -17.34 -37.91 -9.47
N VAL A 40 -18.04 -37.39 -10.48
CA VAL A 40 -17.71 -37.57 -11.89
C VAL A 40 -16.33 -36.97 -12.20
N ASP A 41 -15.97 -35.85 -11.58
CA ASP A 41 -14.73 -35.15 -11.85
C ASP A 41 -13.54 -35.94 -11.29
N GLU A 42 -13.67 -36.48 -10.06
CA GLU A 42 -12.64 -37.38 -9.49
C GLU A 42 -12.54 -38.69 -10.27
N PHE A 43 -13.66 -39.28 -10.70
CA PHE A 43 -13.67 -40.50 -11.51
C PHE A 43 -12.99 -40.30 -12.88
N LEU A 44 -13.27 -39.18 -13.56
CA LEU A 44 -12.66 -38.84 -14.84
C LEU A 44 -11.18 -38.48 -14.68
N LEU A 45 -10.79 -37.75 -13.63
CA LEU A 45 -9.37 -37.44 -13.35
C LEU A 45 -8.55 -38.71 -13.05
N ARG A 46 -9.12 -39.66 -12.31
CA ARG A 46 -8.45 -40.93 -11.99
C ARG A 46 -8.31 -41.87 -13.19
N ASN A 47 -9.26 -41.85 -14.13
CA ASN A 47 -9.32 -42.82 -15.22
C ASN A 47 -9.00 -42.24 -16.61
N ASN A 48 -8.79 -40.92 -16.74
CA ASN A 48 -8.74 -40.27 -18.04
C ASN A 48 -7.58 -39.26 -18.11
N CYS A 49 -6.35 -39.75 -18.14
CA CYS A 49 -5.21 -38.97 -18.66
C CYS A 49 -5.24 -38.90 -20.20
N ASN A 50 -6.42 -38.64 -20.78
CA ASN A 50 -6.56 -38.38 -22.21
C ASN A 50 -6.50 -36.88 -22.44
N PHE A 51 -5.38 -36.44 -23.02
CA PHE A 51 -5.31 -35.15 -23.69
C PHE A 51 -6.25 -35.18 -24.90
N ILE A 52 -7.52 -34.85 -24.68
CA ILE A 52 -8.44 -34.57 -25.78
C ILE A 52 -7.93 -33.30 -26.46
N PRO A 53 -7.69 -33.30 -27.79
CA PRO A 53 -7.29 -32.10 -28.49
C PRO A 53 -8.36 -31.02 -28.27
N LEU A 54 -7.94 -29.85 -27.80
CA LEU A 54 -8.80 -28.70 -27.47
C LEU A 54 -9.81 -28.40 -28.58
N ASP A 55 -9.45 -28.64 -29.84
CA ASP A 55 -10.30 -28.45 -31.01
C ASP A 55 -11.57 -29.32 -31.00
N SER A 56 -11.50 -30.57 -30.49
CA SER A 56 -12.67 -31.43 -30.37
C SER A 56 -13.61 -30.92 -29.27
N LEU A 57 -13.04 -30.48 -28.14
CA LEU A 57 -13.82 -29.91 -27.04
C LEU A 57 -14.46 -28.59 -27.44
N ILE A 58 -13.74 -27.74 -28.18
CA ILE A 58 -14.28 -26.48 -28.74
C ILE A 58 -15.40 -26.78 -29.73
N GLY A 59 -15.26 -27.82 -30.56
CA GLY A 59 -16.29 -28.27 -31.50
C GLY A 59 -17.58 -28.72 -30.79
N ASP A 60 -17.44 -29.54 -29.75
CA ASP A 60 -18.56 -30.06 -28.98
C ASP A 60 -19.23 -28.98 -28.13
N LEU A 61 -18.44 -28.07 -27.52
CA LEU A 61 -18.96 -26.92 -26.76
C LEU A 61 -19.71 -25.94 -27.67
N SER A 62 -19.21 -25.72 -28.89
CA SER A 62 -19.86 -24.84 -29.88
C SER A 62 -21.17 -25.44 -30.38
N LYS A 63 -21.24 -26.76 -30.60
CA LYS A 63 -22.49 -27.45 -30.93
C LYS A 63 -23.49 -27.37 -29.79
N LEU A 64 -23.08 -27.69 -28.57
CA LEU A 64 -23.94 -27.63 -27.39
C LEU A 64 -24.48 -26.21 -27.15
N SER A 65 -23.63 -25.19 -27.33
CA SER A 65 -24.04 -23.78 -27.23
C SER A 65 -25.11 -23.42 -28.27
N ASN A 66 -24.92 -23.82 -29.53
CA ASN A 66 -25.89 -23.58 -30.59
C ASN A 66 -27.21 -24.33 -30.34
N ASP A 67 -27.14 -25.58 -29.90
CA ASP A 67 -28.32 -26.38 -29.58
C ASP A 67 -29.09 -25.78 -28.39
N MET A 68 -28.38 -25.29 -27.37
CA MET A 68 -28.98 -24.64 -26.22
C MET A 68 -29.66 -23.32 -26.60
N VAL A 69 -29.05 -22.53 -27.48
CA VAL A 69 -29.66 -21.30 -28.03
C VAL A 69 -30.92 -21.64 -28.83
N HIS A 70 -30.90 -22.67 -29.66
CA HIS A 70 -32.07 -23.13 -30.41
C HIS A 70 -33.20 -23.62 -29.50
N ILE A 71 -32.90 -24.46 -28.51
CA ILE A 71 -33.89 -24.97 -27.55
C ILE A 71 -34.47 -23.84 -26.70
N LEU A 72 -33.66 -22.86 -26.28
CA LEU A 72 -34.13 -21.69 -25.55
C LEU A 72 -35.03 -20.83 -26.42
N LEU A 73 -34.66 -20.55 -27.68
CA LEU A 73 -35.49 -19.81 -28.61
C LEU A 73 -36.80 -20.54 -28.90
N GLU A 74 -36.78 -21.86 -29.07
CA GLU A 74 -37.97 -22.66 -29.31
C GLU A 74 -38.90 -22.69 -28.07
N LYS A 75 -38.34 -22.83 -26.87
CA LYS A 75 -39.10 -22.73 -25.61
C LYS A 75 -39.68 -21.33 -25.37
N VAL A 76 -38.93 -20.28 -25.71
CA VAL A 76 -39.41 -18.90 -25.60
C VAL A 76 -40.50 -18.66 -26.64
N THR A 77 -40.29 -19.06 -27.89
CA THR A 77 -41.27 -18.85 -28.98
C THR A 77 -42.56 -19.62 -28.75
N SER A 78 -42.47 -20.88 -28.28
CA SER A 78 -43.65 -21.69 -27.94
C SER A 78 -44.46 -21.09 -26.79
N LYS A 79 -43.80 -20.54 -25.76
CA LYS A 79 -44.47 -19.87 -24.63
C LYS A 79 -44.83 -18.40 -24.89
N TYR A 80 -44.28 -17.78 -25.93
CA TYR A 80 -44.55 -16.39 -26.28
C TYR A 80 -45.97 -16.24 -26.82
N ASN A 81 -46.47 -17.21 -27.59
CA ASN A 81 -47.86 -17.24 -28.02
C ASN A 81 -48.81 -17.43 -26.83
N ASP A 82 -48.45 -18.28 -25.86
CA ASP A 82 -49.24 -18.44 -24.62
C ASP A 82 -49.27 -17.15 -23.79
N TYR A 83 -48.14 -16.42 -23.74
CA TYR A 83 -48.07 -15.10 -23.11
C TYR A 83 -48.92 -14.06 -23.84
N LEU A 84 -48.89 -14.03 -25.18
CA LEU A 84 -49.74 -13.12 -25.97
C LEU A 84 -51.23 -13.43 -25.80
N ASN A 85 -51.60 -14.71 -25.79
CA ASN A 85 -52.98 -15.16 -25.53
C ASN A 85 -53.40 -14.91 -24.08
N PHE A 86 -52.48 -14.97 -23.12
CA PHE A 86 -52.72 -14.54 -21.75
C PHE A 86 -52.93 -13.01 -21.65
N CYS A 87 -52.28 -12.23 -22.51
CA CYS A 87 -52.42 -10.77 -22.57
C CYS A 87 -53.66 -10.31 -23.36
N GLU A 88 -54.20 -11.15 -24.25
CA GLU A 88 -55.36 -10.85 -25.12
C GLU A 88 -56.60 -10.35 -24.35
N PRO A 89 -56.99 -10.92 -23.18
CA PRO A 89 -58.14 -10.44 -22.41
C PRO A 89 -57.90 -9.11 -21.69
N TYR A 90 -56.64 -8.69 -21.53
CA TYR A 90 -56.25 -7.44 -20.86
C TYR A 90 -56.06 -6.27 -21.84
N LEU A 91 -56.10 -6.55 -23.15
CA LEU A 91 -56.05 -5.52 -24.20
C LEU A 91 -57.42 -4.85 -24.44
N ASP A 92 -58.52 -5.51 -24.07
CA ASP A 92 -59.89 -5.06 -24.37
C ASP A 92 -60.59 -4.32 -23.20
N GLY A 93 -59.85 -4.00 -22.13
CA GLY A 93 -60.37 -3.20 -21.02
C GLY A 93 -59.26 -2.66 -20.11
N ASN A 94 -59.00 -1.34 -20.19
CA ASN A 94 -57.94 -0.57 -19.53
C ASN A 94 -56.51 -0.74 -20.08
N SER A 95 -56.33 -0.57 -21.40
CA SER A 95 -55.00 -0.55 -22.04
C SER A 95 -54.07 0.54 -21.48
N ASP A 96 -54.61 1.70 -21.10
CA ASP A 96 -53.80 2.86 -20.70
C ASP A 96 -53.16 2.68 -19.33
N GLY A 97 -53.90 2.17 -18.33
CA GLY A 97 -53.36 1.97 -16.98
C GLY A 97 -52.28 0.88 -16.91
N VAL A 98 -52.38 -0.16 -17.74
CA VAL A 98 -51.37 -1.23 -17.83
C VAL A 98 -50.12 -0.73 -18.57
N LEU A 99 -50.29 0.09 -19.61
CA LEU A 99 -49.19 0.71 -20.33
C LEU A 99 -48.42 1.71 -19.43
N GLU A 100 -49.14 2.57 -18.70
CA GLU A 100 -48.55 3.51 -17.73
C GLU A 100 -47.84 2.76 -16.60
N LEU A 101 -48.39 1.65 -16.11
CA LEU A 101 -47.74 0.82 -15.09
C LEU A 101 -46.45 0.20 -15.63
N LYS A 102 -46.45 -0.27 -16.88
CA LYS A 102 -45.26 -0.83 -17.54
C LYS A 102 -44.19 0.23 -17.79
N GLU A 103 -44.58 1.43 -18.21
CA GLU A 103 -43.67 2.56 -18.34
C GLU A 103 -43.08 2.95 -16.98
N SER A 104 -43.92 3.09 -15.95
CA SER A 104 -43.49 3.39 -14.58
C SER A 104 -42.52 2.33 -14.05
N MET A 105 -42.79 1.04 -14.27
CA MET A 105 -41.90 -0.05 -13.87
C MET A 105 -40.56 -0.02 -14.63
N THR A 106 -40.58 0.40 -15.90
CA THR A 106 -39.37 0.59 -16.71
C THR A 106 -38.55 1.77 -16.21
N HIS A 107 -39.21 2.89 -15.85
CA HIS A 107 -38.57 4.06 -15.25
C HIS A 107 -37.97 3.73 -13.88
N LEU A 108 -38.69 2.98 -13.04
CA LEU A 108 -38.21 2.52 -11.74
C LEU A 108 -36.99 1.62 -11.88
N SER A 109 -37.03 0.67 -12.82
CA SER A 109 -35.90 -0.22 -13.10
C SER A 109 -34.68 0.54 -13.60
N ARG A 110 -34.87 1.56 -14.45
CA ARG A 110 -33.79 2.43 -14.91
C ARG A 110 -33.21 3.26 -13.77
N PHE A 111 -34.07 3.81 -12.91
CA PHE A 111 -33.65 4.58 -11.74
C PHE A 111 -32.86 3.73 -10.76
N ILE A 112 -33.33 2.51 -10.45
CA ILE A 112 -32.59 1.56 -9.59
C ILE A 112 -31.21 1.27 -10.17
N LYS A 113 -31.11 0.97 -11.47
CA LYS A 113 -29.81 0.75 -12.12
C LYS A 113 -28.89 1.98 -12.05
N GLN A 114 -29.44 3.18 -12.24
CA GLN A 114 -28.69 4.43 -12.09
C GLN A 114 -28.22 4.65 -10.65
N LEU A 115 -29.08 4.35 -9.67
CA LEU A 115 -28.76 4.43 -8.25
C LEU A 115 -27.67 3.43 -7.86
N GLU A 116 -27.76 2.20 -8.36
CA GLU A 116 -26.73 1.18 -8.15
C GLU A 116 -25.40 1.59 -8.79
N GLN A 117 -25.42 2.14 -10.00
CA GLN A 117 -24.20 2.63 -10.67
C GLN A 117 -23.56 3.78 -9.89
N LEU A 118 -24.35 4.76 -9.45
CA LEU A 118 -23.88 5.89 -8.64
C LEU A 118 -23.29 5.41 -7.30
N THR A 119 -23.97 4.48 -6.63
CA THR A 119 -23.61 4.04 -5.28
C THR A 119 -22.43 3.06 -5.28
N LYS A 120 -22.42 2.09 -6.21
CA LYS A 120 -21.40 1.03 -6.23
C LYS A 120 -20.13 1.43 -6.99
N ASN A 121 -20.24 2.25 -8.03
CA ASN A 121 -19.11 2.57 -8.90
C ASN A 121 -18.61 3.99 -8.71
N ASP A 122 -19.49 4.99 -8.81
CA ASP A 122 -19.04 6.39 -8.83
C ASP A 122 -18.60 6.85 -7.45
N LEU A 123 -19.35 6.51 -6.39
CA LEU A 123 -19.00 6.87 -5.02
C LEU A 123 -17.71 6.17 -4.56
N SER A 124 -17.58 4.87 -4.83
CA SER A 124 -16.39 4.10 -4.44
C SER A 124 -15.14 4.58 -5.17
N LYS A 125 -15.24 4.81 -6.48
CA LYS A 125 -14.15 5.38 -7.29
C LYS A 125 -13.78 6.78 -6.83
N THR A 126 -14.77 7.62 -6.50
CA THR A 126 -14.51 8.97 -6.00
C THR A 126 -13.81 8.91 -4.64
N GLN A 127 -14.21 7.98 -3.77
CA GLN A 127 -13.56 7.77 -2.47
C GLN A 127 -12.10 7.31 -2.63
N GLU A 128 -11.82 6.39 -3.55
CA GLU A 128 -10.46 5.95 -3.87
C GLU A 128 -9.60 7.11 -4.38
N VAL A 129 -10.10 7.86 -5.37
CA VAL A 129 -9.40 9.04 -5.90
C VAL A 129 -9.14 10.09 -4.81
N ILE A 130 -10.11 10.34 -3.93
CA ILE A 130 -9.92 11.25 -2.80
C ILE A 130 -8.85 10.71 -1.85
N SER A 131 -8.87 9.41 -1.51
CA SER A 131 -7.88 8.79 -0.64
C SER A 131 -6.47 8.93 -1.22
N ASP A 132 -6.29 8.57 -2.49
CA ASP A 132 -5.00 8.69 -3.19
C ASP A 132 -4.53 10.14 -3.24
N THR A 133 -5.44 11.08 -3.48
CA THR A 133 -5.13 12.51 -3.50
C THR A 133 -4.69 12.99 -2.12
N VAL A 134 -5.38 12.57 -1.04
CA VAL A 134 -5.00 12.93 0.34
C VAL A 134 -3.63 12.36 0.70
N ASP A 135 -3.36 11.11 0.35
CA ASP A 135 -2.06 10.48 0.62
C ASP A 135 -0.94 11.11 -0.21
N TYR A 136 -1.22 11.52 -1.45
CA TYR A 136 -0.30 12.30 -2.25
C TYR A 136 -0.01 13.67 -1.60
N LEU A 137 -1.04 14.39 -1.15
CA LEU A 137 -0.88 15.68 -0.47
C LEU A 137 -0.07 15.55 0.83
N ARG A 138 -0.29 14.49 1.61
CA ARG A 138 0.52 14.20 2.82
C ARG A 138 2.00 14.00 2.48
N LYS A 139 2.31 13.24 1.44
CA LYS A 139 3.69 13.05 0.98
C LYS A 139 4.30 14.38 0.51
N LEU A 140 3.53 15.22 -0.17
CA LEU A 140 3.98 16.53 -0.62
C LEU A 140 4.27 17.46 0.57
N ASP A 141 3.45 17.42 1.62
CA ASP A 141 3.68 18.16 2.87
C ASP A 141 4.96 17.68 3.57
N GLU A 142 5.19 16.37 3.64
CA GLU A 142 6.43 15.80 4.19
C GLU A 142 7.67 16.26 3.41
N MET A 143 7.62 16.22 2.07
CA MET A 143 8.70 16.71 1.21
C MET A 143 8.93 18.23 1.42
N SER A 144 7.86 19.01 1.53
CA SER A 144 7.93 20.46 1.79
C SER A 144 8.56 20.76 3.15
N TYR A 145 8.27 19.94 4.17
CA TYR A 145 8.88 20.04 5.49
C TYR A 145 10.38 19.73 5.45
N GLN A 146 10.76 18.60 4.83
CA GLN A 146 12.17 18.21 4.67
C GLN A 146 12.97 19.26 3.88
N LEU A 147 12.40 19.80 2.81
CA LEU A 147 13.04 20.86 2.01
C LEU A 147 13.28 22.14 2.84
N ARG A 148 12.31 22.54 3.67
CA ARG A 148 12.48 23.68 4.58
C ARG A 148 13.61 23.45 5.57
N ASN A 149 13.73 22.24 6.15
CA ASN A 149 14.85 21.89 7.01
C ASN A 149 16.18 21.96 6.25
N HIS A 150 16.23 21.43 5.03
CA HIS A 150 17.42 21.44 4.17
C HIS A 150 17.92 22.85 3.83
N LEU A 151 17.03 23.84 3.71
CA LEU A 151 17.39 25.25 3.48
C LEU A 151 17.83 25.98 4.76
N ARG A 152 17.22 25.64 5.90
CA ARG A 152 17.39 26.38 7.15
C ARG A 152 18.61 25.93 7.97
N ILE A 153 18.93 24.63 7.96
CA ILE A 153 20.05 24.07 8.73
C ILE A 153 21.38 24.75 8.41
N PRO A 154 21.77 25.00 7.14
CA PRO A 154 23.04 25.66 6.81
C PRO A 154 23.16 27.08 7.38
N GLU A 155 22.06 27.84 7.35
CA GLU A 155 22.00 29.19 7.91
C GLU A 155 22.20 29.15 9.43
N MET A 156 21.54 28.20 10.11
CA MET A 156 21.68 28.01 11.54
C MET A 156 23.08 27.52 11.93
N ILE A 157 23.70 26.63 11.15
CA ILE A 157 25.11 26.22 11.34
C ILE A 157 26.03 27.43 11.19
N THR A 158 25.79 28.29 10.20
CA THR A 158 26.61 29.49 9.98
C THR A 158 26.51 30.45 11.16
N LEU A 159 25.29 30.71 11.66
CA LEU A 159 25.07 31.53 12.84
C LEU A 159 25.73 30.91 14.09
N ALA A 160 25.59 29.61 14.29
CA ALA A 160 26.19 28.90 15.42
C ALA A 160 27.73 28.94 15.37
N LYS A 161 28.33 28.82 14.18
CA LYS A 161 29.78 29.02 13.99
C LYS A 161 30.21 30.44 14.39
N GLN A 162 29.42 31.46 14.08
CA GLN A 162 29.72 32.83 14.50
C GLN A 162 29.63 32.99 16.02
N TYR A 163 28.62 32.40 16.66
CA TYR A 163 28.47 32.41 18.12
C TYR A 163 29.60 31.66 18.80
N SER A 164 29.95 30.47 18.32
CA SER A 164 31.07 29.66 18.82
C SER A 164 32.40 30.43 18.75
N LYS A 165 32.70 31.08 17.62
CA LYS A 165 33.92 31.89 17.46
C LYS A 165 33.95 33.10 18.39
N LYS A 166 32.83 33.80 18.55
CA LYS A 166 32.72 34.93 19.49
C LYS A 166 32.89 34.46 20.93
N LEU A 167 32.24 33.34 21.30
CA LEU A 167 32.34 32.75 22.62
C LEU A 167 33.79 32.39 22.93
N HIS A 168 34.45 31.69 22.00
CA HIS A 168 35.86 31.33 22.14
C HIS A 168 36.77 32.55 22.35
N ALA A 169 36.56 33.61 21.55
CA ALA A 169 37.32 34.84 21.68
C ALA A 169 37.14 35.50 23.05
N MET A 170 35.90 35.55 23.56
CA MET A 170 35.59 36.13 24.88
C MET A 170 36.04 35.23 26.04
N SER A 171 36.07 33.91 25.86
CA SER A 171 36.62 32.99 26.88
C SER A 171 38.12 33.20 27.13
N GLY A 172 38.83 33.80 26.17
CA GLY A 172 40.26 34.11 26.25
C GLY A 172 40.59 35.50 26.77
N THR A 173 39.61 36.38 27.01
CA THR A 173 39.85 37.75 27.49
C THR A 173 39.82 37.83 29.02
N ASP A 174 40.74 38.60 29.60
CA ASP A 174 40.74 38.99 31.01
C ASP A 174 40.54 40.51 31.13
N PRO A 175 39.54 41.02 31.90
CA PRO A 175 38.54 40.27 32.68
C PRO A 175 37.44 39.65 31.80
N LEU A 176 36.90 38.50 32.25
CA LEU A 176 35.79 37.80 31.59
C LEU A 176 34.46 38.53 31.81
N GLU A 177 33.72 38.78 30.73
CA GLU A 177 32.34 39.27 30.82
C GLU A 177 31.37 38.10 31.09
N GLU A 178 31.12 37.79 32.37
CA GLU A 178 30.32 36.62 32.80
C GLU A 178 28.92 36.59 32.16
N GLN A 179 28.18 37.71 32.22
CA GLN A 179 26.80 37.78 31.72
C GLN A 179 26.71 37.46 30.23
N LEU A 180 27.60 38.06 29.44
CA LEU A 180 27.62 37.87 27.98
C LEU A 180 28.07 36.45 27.62
N CYS A 181 29.05 35.89 28.33
CA CYS A 181 29.47 34.50 28.14
C CYS A 181 28.35 33.51 28.49
N THR A 182 27.59 33.79 29.55
CA THR A 182 26.47 32.98 30.00
C THR A 182 25.34 32.96 28.97
N GLU A 183 24.90 34.15 28.51
CA GLU A 183 23.85 34.27 27.51
C GLU A 183 24.27 33.66 26.16
N LEU A 184 25.50 33.91 25.72
CA LEU A 184 26.01 33.35 24.47
C LEU A 184 26.12 31.82 24.51
N THR A 185 26.47 31.27 25.68
CA THR A 185 26.54 29.81 25.91
C THR A 185 25.15 29.18 25.84
N ASP A 186 24.15 29.78 26.49
CA ASP A 186 22.77 29.30 26.48
C ASP A 186 22.14 29.36 25.07
N GLN A 187 22.34 30.47 24.36
CA GLN A 187 21.87 30.65 22.99
C GLN A 187 22.55 29.67 22.01
N LEU A 188 23.87 29.47 22.15
CA LEU A 188 24.60 28.51 21.32
C LEU A 188 24.08 27.09 21.57
N PHE A 189 23.85 26.69 22.81
CA PHE A 189 23.33 25.37 23.14
C PHE A 189 21.91 25.15 22.59
N THR A 190 21.02 26.12 22.77
CA THR A 190 19.67 26.08 22.21
C THR A 190 19.70 25.91 20.69
N LEU A 191 20.61 26.63 20.02
CA LEU A 191 20.79 26.54 18.58
C LEU A 191 21.33 25.17 18.14
N LEU A 192 22.29 24.61 18.87
CA LEU A 192 22.84 23.27 18.62
C LEU A 192 21.77 22.18 18.77
N GLN A 193 20.96 22.23 19.83
CA GLN A 193 19.85 21.29 20.03
C GLN A 193 18.84 21.35 18.88
N ARG A 194 18.50 22.56 18.43
CA ARG A 194 17.58 22.76 17.30
C ARG A 194 18.14 22.23 15.98
N ILE A 195 19.42 22.45 15.72
CA ILE A 195 20.07 21.91 14.51
C ILE A 195 20.06 20.37 14.57
N ARG A 196 20.37 19.79 15.73
CA ARG A 196 20.34 18.34 15.93
C ARG A 196 18.96 17.75 15.65
N SER A 197 17.91 18.30 16.24
CA SER A 197 16.55 17.78 16.04
C SER A 197 16.14 17.80 14.56
N GLN A 198 16.50 18.87 13.83
CA GLN A 198 16.20 18.96 12.40
C GLN A 198 17.06 18.05 11.52
N LEU A 199 18.29 17.74 11.94
CA LEU A 199 19.12 16.74 11.28
C LEU A 199 18.62 15.31 11.52
N ASP A 200 18.02 15.05 12.69
CA ASP A 200 17.40 13.76 13.03
C ASP A 200 16.13 13.52 12.18
N ASP A 201 15.38 14.57 11.84
CA ASP A 201 14.27 14.49 10.87
C ASP A 201 14.73 14.10 9.45
N LEU A 202 16.01 14.33 9.14
CA LEU A 202 16.65 13.96 7.87
C LEU A 202 17.45 12.65 7.99
N SER A 203 17.25 11.88 9.07
CA SER A 203 18.04 10.67 9.37
C SER A 203 17.91 9.57 8.32
N SER A 204 16.71 9.42 7.75
CA SER A 204 16.39 8.46 6.68
C SER A 204 16.94 8.83 5.30
N MET A 205 17.42 10.06 5.10
CA MET A 205 17.95 10.51 3.81
C MET A 205 19.44 10.20 3.69
N ASP A 206 19.79 9.23 2.85
CA ASP A 206 21.18 8.95 2.50
C ASP A 206 21.63 9.84 1.33
N SER A 207 21.90 11.11 1.63
CA SER A 207 22.41 12.07 0.65
C SER A 207 23.77 12.62 1.08
N THR A 208 24.67 12.81 0.11
CA THR A 208 26.00 13.39 0.34
C THR A 208 25.92 14.77 1.00
N TYR A 209 24.87 15.53 0.70
CA TYR A 209 24.66 16.84 1.30
C TYR A 209 24.30 16.77 2.78
N VAL A 210 23.41 15.85 3.17
CA VAL A 210 23.06 15.64 4.59
C VAL A 210 24.30 15.16 5.36
N HIS A 211 25.13 14.29 4.77
CA HIS A 211 26.42 13.90 5.35
C HIS A 211 27.36 15.10 5.54
N HIS A 212 27.44 16.01 4.55
CA HIS A 212 28.21 17.25 4.70
C HIS A 212 27.69 18.09 5.86
N LEU A 213 26.37 18.29 5.98
CA LEU A 213 25.79 19.06 7.10
C LEU A 213 26.05 18.41 8.46
N ARG A 214 25.98 17.07 8.55
CA ARG A 214 26.32 16.34 9.78
C ARG A 214 27.78 16.53 10.15
N ASN A 215 28.69 16.46 9.18
CA ASN A 215 30.12 16.70 9.40
C ASN A 215 30.38 18.14 9.88
N GLU A 216 29.73 19.13 9.27
CA GLU A 216 29.84 20.52 9.72
C GLU A 216 29.29 20.72 11.13
N TYR A 217 28.15 20.09 11.45
CA TYR A 217 27.57 20.12 12.79
C TYR A 217 28.49 19.46 13.82
N HIS A 218 29.12 18.33 13.49
CA HIS A 218 30.11 17.69 14.36
C HIS A 218 31.35 18.56 14.58
N GLY A 219 31.86 19.23 13.55
CA GLY A 219 32.95 20.18 13.69
C GLY A 219 32.59 21.34 14.62
N LEU A 220 31.39 21.92 14.44
CA LEU A 220 30.87 22.97 15.31
C LEU A 220 30.70 22.50 16.78
N LEU A 221 30.25 21.26 16.98
CA LEU A 221 30.10 20.68 18.32
C LEU A 221 31.47 20.52 19.00
N GLN A 222 32.50 20.12 18.26
CA GLN A 222 33.88 20.07 18.78
C GLN A 222 34.42 21.46 19.12
N GLU A 223 34.22 22.45 18.25
CA GLU A 223 34.65 23.84 18.51
C GLU A 223 33.97 24.41 19.76
N SER A 224 32.65 24.24 19.89
CA SER A 224 31.90 24.72 21.06
C SER A 224 32.35 24.03 22.35
N GLN A 225 32.64 22.72 22.31
CA GLN A 225 33.18 21.99 23.46
C GLN A 225 34.53 22.54 23.94
N ILE A 226 35.39 23.05 23.05
CA ILE A 226 36.66 23.67 23.44
C ILE A 226 36.40 24.94 24.26
N SER A 227 35.50 25.80 23.79
CA SER A 227 35.13 27.03 24.50
C SER A 227 34.50 26.73 25.86
N LEU A 228 33.61 25.73 25.94
CA LEU A 228 33.03 25.28 27.21
C LEU A 228 34.10 24.76 28.18
N LYS A 229 35.10 24.02 27.71
CA LYS A 229 36.23 23.55 28.56
C LYS A 229 37.02 24.71 29.15
N ILE A 230 37.28 25.75 28.36
CA ILE A 230 37.99 26.96 28.84
C ILE A 230 37.15 27.68 29.90
N LEU A 231 35.86 27.89 29.64
CA LEU A 231 34.93 28.52 30.59
C LEU A 231 34.80 27.73 31.89
N THR A 232 34.71 26.40 31.81
CA THR A 232 34.72 25.52 33.00
C THR A 232 36.02 25.67 33.78
N GLY A 233 37.17 25.73 33.10
CA GLY A 233 38.46 26.00 33.75
C GLY A 233 38.46 27.31 34.54
N ARG A 234 37.97 28.40 33.93
CA ARG A 234 37.85 29.71 34.59
C ARG A 234 36.87 29.71 35.77
N CYS A 235 35.74 29.00 35.65
CA CYS A 235 34.78 28.84 36.75
C CYS A 235 35.35 28.06 37.94
N LEU A 236 36.30 27.14 37.69
CA LEU A 236 36.99 26.39 38.74
C LEU A 236 38.06 27.24 39.45
N GLU A 237 38.68 28.19 38.74
CA GLU A 237 39.67 29.11 39.31
C GLU A 237 39.03 30.12 40.27
N ASP A 238 37.84 30.64 39.95
CA ASP A 238 37.16 31.64 40.77
C ASP A 238 35.64 31.44 40.82
N LYS A 239 35.21 30.53 41.71
CA LYS A 239 33.83 30.06 41.79
C LYS A 239 32.84 31.11 42.30
N GLU A 240 33.29 32.06 43.13
CA GLU A 240 32.41 33.09 43.71
C GLU A 240 32.05 34.17 42.69
N ASN A 241 32.93 34.43 41.72
CA ASN A 241 32.74 35.44 40.68
C ASN A 241 32.01 34.93 39.43
N TYR A 242 31.86 33.61 39.25
CA TYR A 242 31.27 32.99 38.04
C TYR A 242 30.12 32.01 38.32
N GLU A 243 29.29 32.30 39.34
CA GLU A 243 28.20 31.40 39.76
C GLU A 243 27.12 31.19 38.68
N GLN A 244 26.80 32.22 37.89
CA GLN A 244 25.76 32.14 36.86
C GLN A 244 26.23 31.27 35.69
N LEU A 245 27.47 31.49 35.26
CA LEU A 245 28.09 30.69 34.21
C LEU A 245 28.21 29.22 34.64
N SER A 246 28.60 28.96 35.90
CA SER A 246 28.66 27.59 36.43
C SER A 246 27.31 26.88 36.40
N LYS A 247 26.21 27.56 36.77
CA LYS A 247 24.85 26.98 36.70
C LYS A 247 24.46 26.62 35.27
N VAL A 248 24.72 27.49 34.31
CA VAL A 248 24.40 27.23 32.89
C VAL A 248 25.24 26.08 32.34
N LEU A 249 26.54 26.04 32.64
CA LEU A 249 27.41 24.92 32.23
C LEU A 249 26.94 23.57 32.78
N ILE A 250 26.43 23.54 34.02
CA ILE A 250 25.84 22.33 34.62
C ILE A 250 24.52 21.95 33.92
N SER A 251 23.70 22.93 33.54
CA SER A 251 22.41 22.66 32.89
C SER A 251 22.53 22.11 31.46
N ILE A 252 23.69 22.31 30.84
CA ILE A 252 24.02 21.93 29.45
C ILE A 252 24.58 20.50 29.34
N LEU A 253 25.08 19.94 30.46
CA LEU A 253 25.56 18.55 30.57
C LEU A 253 24.43 17.54 30.43
#